data_AF-A0A0X3SF31-F1
#
_entry.id   AF-A0A0X3SF31-F1
#
_cell.length_a   1.000
_cell.length_b   1.000
_cell.length_c   1.000
_cell.angle_alpha   90.00
_cell.angle_beta   90.00
_cell.angle_gamma   90.00
#
_symmetry.space_group_name_H-M   'P 1'
#
loop_
_entity.id
_entity.type
_entity.pdbx_description
1 polymer ?
#
loop_
_entity_poly.entity_id
_entity_poly.type
_entity_poly.pdbx_seq_one_letter_code
_entity_poly.pdbx_strand_id
1 'polypeptide(L)'
;MSPSPGHVQLDGAWWPRSRDLTHELSALADVLDPLWGRITHVAVNPRYWPILQRKIFVNGHVVEVGSFTSEQDPHRILLLSYTAGRWDLMVIPPETSAPSAARLMAAASAHTGPPMTATALVTGEQAGDTSSSNEATSGPPGRLAVKI
;
A
#
# COMPACT_ATOMS: atom_id res chain seq x y z
N MET A 1 -22.58 11.22 10.51
CA MET A 1 -21.37 10.48 10.92
C MET A 1 -20.26 10.88 9.97
N SER A 2 -19.36 11.79 10.36
CA SER A 2 -18.11 11.99 9.62
C SER A 2 -17.20 10.80 9.95
N PRO A 3 -16.59 10.11 8.97
CA PRO A 3 -15.60 9.10 9.30
C PRO A 3 -14.43 9.82 9.97
N SER A 4 -14.13 9.47 11.22
CA SER A 4 -12.83 9.81 11.81
C SER A 4 -11.74 9.37 10.82
N PRO A 5 -10.62 10.11 10.68
CA PRO A 5 -9.45 9.60 9.94
C PRO A 5 -8.96 8.35 10.67
N GLY A 6 -9.56 7.22 10.32
CA GLY A 6 -9.55 6.01 11.11
C GLY A 6 -8.19 5.37 11.01
N HIS A 7 -7.62 5.05 12.16
CA HIS A 7 -6.51 4.12 12.27
C HIS A 7 -6.94 2.81 11.59
N VAL A 8 -6.46 2.57 10.38
CA VAL A 8 -6.67 1.30 9.68
C VAL A 8 -5.46 0.45 9.93
N GLN A 9 -5.70 -0.76 10.42
CA GLN A 9 -4.69 -1.80 10.48
C GLN A 9 -4.28 -2.13 9.04
N LEU A 10 -3.07 -1.75 8.66
CA LEU A 10 -2.48 -2.05 7.36
C LEU A 10 -2.07 -3.51 7.33
N ASP A 11 -2.39 -4.25 6.27
CA ASP A 11 -2.09 -5.66 6.04
C ASP A 11 -0.77 -5.91 5.32
N GLY A 12 -0.09 -4.85 4.93
CA GLY A 12 1.24 -4.91 4.33
C GLY A 12 1.67 -3.56 3.75
N ALA A 13 2.75 -3.61 2.99
CA ALA A 13 3.25 -2.47 2.24
C ALA A 13 3.50 -2.85 0.79
N TRP A 14 3.32 -1.86 -0.05
CA TRP A 14 3.55 -1.91 -1.47
C TRP A 14 4.40 -0.71 -1.89
N TRP A 15 5.51 -0.98 -2.59
CA TRP A 15 6.35 0.04 -3.19
C TRP A 15 6.23 0.00 -4.71
N PRO A 16 5.36 0.84 -5.31
CA PRO A 16 5.25 0.98 -6.76
C PRO A 16 6.53 1.54 -7.38
N ARG A 17 6.69 1.28 -8.68
CA ARG A 17 7.78 1.87 -9.49
C ARG A 17 7.45 3.27 -10.01
N SER A 18 6.16 3.58 -10.16
CA SER A 18 5.64 4.81 -10.73
C SER A 18 4.30 5.20 -10.12
N ARG A 19 3.73 6.35 -10.54
CA ARG A 19 2.35 6.74 -10.21
C ARG A 19 1.34 6.40 -11.31
N ASP A 20 1.70 5.52 -12.25
CA ASP A 20 0.77 5.03 -13.27
C ASP A 20 0.00 3.82 -12.75
N LEU A 21 -1.21 4.06 -12.23
CA LEU A 21 -2.03 3.02 -11.63
C LEU A 21 -2.29 1.83 -12.58
N THR A 22 -2.35 2.04 -13.89
CA THR A 22 -2.64 0.98 -14.86
C THR A 22 -1.50 -0.02 -14.92
N HIS A 23 -0.28 0.49 -15.11
CA HIS A 23 0.92 -0.33 -15.15
C HIS A 23 1.20 -1.00 -13.80
N GLU A 24 1.09 -0.23 -12.74
CA GLU A 24 1.34 -0.69 -11.38
C GLU A 24 0.32 -1.75 -10.91
N LEU A 25 -0.96 -1.61 -11.27
CA LEU A 25 -1.99 -2.60 -10.92
C LEU A 25 -1.79 -3.92 -11.66
N SER A 26 -1.36 -3.90 -12.92
CA SER A 26 -1.03 -5.12 -13.66
C SER A 26 0.09 -5.89 -12.95
N ALA A 27 1.18 -5.20 -12.64
CA ALA A 27 2.33 -5.81 -11.97
C ALA A 27 1.97 -6.29 -10.56
N LEU A 28 1.11 -5.56 -9.84
CA LEU A 28 0.61 -6.00 -8.53
C LEU A 28 -0.28 -7.25 -8.63
N ALA A 29 -1.16 -7.32 -9.64
CA ALA A 29 -2.03 -8.46 -9.88
C ALA A 29 -1.22 -9.73 -10.23
N ASP A 30 -0.13 -9.61 -11.00
CA ASP A 30 0.76 -10.73 -11.32
C ASP A 30 1.32 -11.41 -10.07
N VAL A 31 1.58 -10.64 -9.02
CA VAL A 31 2.09 -11.15 -7.74
C VAL A 31 0.96 -11.65 -6.85
N LEU A 32 -0.16 -10.91 -6.74
CA LEU A 32 -1.17 -11.17 -5.72
C LEU A 32 -2.25 -12.17 -6.15
N ASP A 33 -2.61 -12.23 -7.43
CA ASP A 33 -3.65 -13.15 -7.92
C ASP A 33 -3.36 -14.61 -7.54
N PRO A 34 -2.11 -15.13 -7.67
CA PRO A 34 -1.78 -16.50 -7.28
C PRO A 34 -1.64 -16.71 -5.77
N LEU A 35 -1.28 -15.66 -5.02
CA LEU A 35 -0.90 -15.76 -3.60
C LEU A 35 -2.07 -15.56 -2.65
N TRP A 36 -3.01 -14.69 -3.01
CA TRP A 36 -4.13 -14.30 -2.16
C TRP A 36 -5.47 -14.54 -2.85
N GLY A 37 -5.51 -14.33 -4.16
CA GLY A 37 -6.70 -14.48 -4.97
C GLY A 37 -6.87 -13.28 -5.87
N ARG A 38 -7.70 -13.47 -6.90
CA ARG A 38 -7.93 -12.47 -7.93
C ARG A 38 -8.34 -11.13 -7.33
N ILE A 39 -7.63 -10.07 -7.68
CA ILE A 39 -8.02 -8.69 -7.37
C ILE A 39 -9.27 -8.36 -8.21
N THR A 40 -10.30 -7.79 -7.60
CA THR A 40 -11.53 -7.41 -8.32
C THR A 40 -11.84 -5.92 -8.18
N HIS A 41 -11.46 -5.31 -7.06
CA HIS A 41 -11.59 -3.87 -6.86
C HIS A 41 -10.33 -3.30 -6.22
N VAL A 42 -10.04 -2.05 -6.58
CA VAL A 42 -9.02 -1.23 -5.95
C VAL A 42 -9.62 0.11 -5.57
N ALA A 43 -9.33 0.60 -4.36
CA ALA A 43 -9.68 1.95 -3.96
C ALA A 43 -8.43 2.73 -3.55
N VAL A 44 -8.27 3.91 -4.13
CA VAL A 44 -7.11 4.80 -3.97
C VAL A 44 -7.54 6.20 -3.54
N ASN A 45 -6.64 6.96 -2.93
CA ASN A 45 -6.87 8.39 -2.73
C ASN A 45 -6.48 9.17 -4.00
N PRO A 46 -7.39 10.02 -4.54
CA PRO A 46 -7.13 10.78 -5.75
C PRO A 46 -5.99 11.79 -5.65
N ARG A 47 -5.52 12.12 -4.42
CA ARG A 47 -4.38 13.01 -4.18
C ARG A 47 -3.08 12.53 -4.83
N TYR A 48 -2.82 11.22 -4.81
CA TYR A 48 -1.62 10.62 -5.41
C TYR A 48 -1.94 9.71 -6.60
N TRP A 49 -3.19 9.27 -6.73
CA TRP A 49 -3.62 8.37 -7.79
C TRP A 49 -4.83 8.96 -8.53
N PRO A 50 -4.61 9.85 -9.51
CA PRO A 50 -5.69 10.37 -10.33
C PRO A 50 -6.41 9.23 -11.05
N ILE A 51 -7.69 9.05 -10.77
CA ILE A 51 -8.49 7.99 -11.40
C ILE A 51 -8.92 8.46 -12.80
N LEU A 52 -8.09 8.15 -13.79
CA LEU A 52 -8.40 8.39 -15.20
C LEU A 52 -9.32 7.31 -15.78
N GLN A 53 -9.22 6.09 -15.25
CA GLN A 53 -10.00 4.93 -15.68
C GLN A 53 -10.63 4.25 -14.48
N ARG A 54 -11.96 4.06 -14.52
CA ARG A 54 -12.71 3.34 -13.47
C ARG A 54 -12.67 1.82 -13.62
N LYS A 55 -12.17 1.32 -14.75
CA LYS A 55 -12.08 -0.11 -15.07
C LYS A 55 -10.76 -0.34 -15.77
N ILE A 56 -9.93 -1.23 -15.21
CA ILE A 56 -8.63 -1.59 -15.75
C ILE A 56 -8.64 -3.08 -16.03
N PHE A 57 -8.17 -3.49 -17.21
CA PHE A 57 -8.06 -4.90 -17.57
C PHE A 57 -6.68 -5.43 -17.20
N VAL A 58 -6.63 -6.44 -16.34
CA VAL A 58 -5.41 -7.10 -15.85
C VAL A 58 -5.63 -8.60 -15.84
N ASN A 59 -4.63 -9.40 -16.20
CA ASN A 59 -4.65 -10.87 -16.10
C ASN A 59 -5.97 -11.53 -16.57
N GLY A 60 -6.48 -11.08 -17.71
CA GLY A 60 -7.70 -11.62 -18.31
C GLY A 60 -9.01 -11.24 -17.63
N HIS A 61 -9.02 -10.27 -16.71
CA HIS A 61 -10.21 -9.82 -15.99
C HIS A 61 -10.19 -8.31 -15.75
N VAL A 62 -11.35 -7.78 -15.35
CA VAL A 62 -11.51 -6.36 -15.04
C VAL A 62 -11.36 -6.15 -13.53
N VAL A 63 -10.56 -5.16 -13.17
CA VAL A 63 -10.52 -4.58 -11.83
C VAL A 63 -11.25 -3.25 -11.84
N GLU A 64 -12.21 -3.08 -10.95
CA GLU A 64 -12.91 -1.81 -10.77
C GLU A 64 -12.08 -0.87 -9.88
N VAL A 65 -11.94 0.38 -10.32
CA VAL A 65 -11.18 1.41 -9.63
C VAL A 65 -12.14 2.40 -8.98
N GLY A 66 -12.15 2.41 -7.66
CA GLY A 66 -12.85 3.37 -6.83
C GLY A 66 -11.92 4.41 -6.20
N SER A 67 -12.51 5.47 -5.67
CA SER A 67 -11.80 6.48 -4.88
C SER A 67 -12.20 6.40 -3.41
N PHE A 68 -11.22 6.59 -2.55
CA PHE A 68 -11.47 7.08 -1.20
C PHE A 68 -11.95 8.53 -1.21
N THR A 69 -12.55 8.97 -0.10
CA THR A 69 -12.72 10.41 0.13
C THR A 69 -11.34 11.05 0.35
N SER A 70 -11.17 12.31 -0.05
CA SER A 70 -9.88 13.02 0.06
C SER A 70 -9.36 13.12 1.50
N GLU A 71 -10.23 12.96 2.49
CA GLU A 71 -9.93 12.96 3.93
C GLU A 71 -9.30 11.65 4.41
N GLN A 72 -9.39 10.57 3.64
CA GLN A 72 -8.76 9.30 3.99
C GLN A 72 -7.27 9.32 3.68
N ASP A 73 -6.52 8.43 4.33
CA ASP A 73 -5.07 8.36 4.21
C ASP A 73 -4.62 8.25 2.73
N PRO A 74 -3.85 9.23 2.21
CA PRO A 74 -3.45 9.23 0.82
C PRO A 74 -2.37 8.18 0.48
N HIS A 75 -1.63 7.68 1.47
CA HIS A 75 -0.64 6.61 1.31
C HIS A 75 -1.24 5.23 1.58
N ARG A 76 -2.56 5.08 1.51
CA ARG A 76 -3.24 3.80 1.63
C ARG A 76 -3.90 3.43 0.31
N ILE A 77 -3.85 2.14 -0.01
CA ILE A 77 -4.63 1.52 -1.07
C ILE A 77 -5.41 0.35 -0.47
N LEU A 78 -6.64 0.16 -0.94
CA LEU A 78 -7.45 -0.99 -0.57
C LEU A 78 -7.62 -1.89 -1.79
N LEU A 79 -7.34 -3.18 -1.61
CA LEU A 79 -7.65 -4.23 -2.56
C LEU A 79 -8.82 -5.06 -2.05
N LEU A 80 -9.71 -5.46 -2.95
CA LEU A 80 -10.74 -6.45 -2.66
C LEU A 80 -10.60 -7.63 -3.61
N SER A 81 -10.80 -8.81 -3.04
CA SER A 81 -10.98 -10.07 -3.75
C SER A 81 -12.32 -10.68 -3.31
N TYR A 82 -13.09 -11.24 -4.25
CA TYR A 82 -14.33 -11.95 -3.89
C TYR A 82 -14.07 -13.23 -3.08
N THR A 83 -12.90 -13.85 -3.24
CA THR A 83 -12.57 -15.12 -2.58
C THR A 83 -11.80 -14.92 -1.28
N ALA A 84 -11.03 -13.84 -1.17
CA ALA A 84 -10.11 -13.63 -0.05
C ALA A 84 -10.40 -12.36 0.77
N GLY A 85 -11.40 -11.57 0.37
CA GLY A 85 -11.88 -10.43 1.13
C GLY A 85 -11.04 -9.17 0.93
N ARG A 86 -10.70 -8.52 2.04
CA ARG A 86 -10.16 -7.15 2.08
C ARG A 86 -8.66 -7.16 2.40
N TRP A 87 -7.89 -6.34 1.70
CA TRP A 87 -6.46 -6.14 1.96
C TRP A 87 -6.10 -4.65 1.89
N ASP A 88 -5.77 -4.03 3.03
CA ASP A 88 -5.29 -2.65 3.07
C ASP A 88 -3.76 -2.59 3.03
N LEU A 89 -3.18 -1.91 2.04
CA LEU A 89 -1.73 -1.77 1.91
C LEU A 89 -1.30 -0.31 2.10
N MET A 90 -0.15 -0.12 2.72
CA MET A 90 0.58 1.15 2.67
C MET A 90 1.29 1.29 1.33
N VAL A 91 1.11 2.42 0.67
CA VAL A 91 1.82 2.81 -0.54
C VAL A 91 3.05 3.63 -0.14
N ILE A 92 4.22 3.09 -0.45
CA ILE A 92 5.50 3.81 -0.31
C ILE A 92 5.69 4.66 -1.58
N PRO A 93 5.93 5.98 -1.49
CA PRO A 93 6.14 6.80 -2.69
C PRO A 93 7.27 6.25 -3.57
N PRO A 94 7.12 6.24 -4.90
CA PRO A 94 8.14 5.69 -5.81
C PRO A 94 9.48 6.42 -5.73
N GLU A 95 9.48 7.70 -5.30
CA GLU A 95 10.70 8.50 -5.09
C GLU A 95 11.45 8.16 -3.80
N THR A 96 10.88 7.31 -2.93
CA THR A 96 11.52 6.90 -1.69
C THR A 96 12.80 6.13 -1.99
N SER A 97 13.89 6.45 -1.29
CA SER A 97 15.16 5.74 -1.47
C SER A 97 15.01 4.25 -1.11
N ALA A 98 15.81 3.37 -1.73
CA ALA A 98 15.72 1.93 -1.45
C ALA A 98 15.93 1.57 0.04
N PRO A 99 16.90 2.16 0.77
CA PRO A 99 17.02 1.97 2.22
C PRO A 99 15.78 2.41 2.99
N SER A 100 15.22 3.58 2.69
CA SER A 100 14.04 4.11 3.39
C SER A 100 12.78 3.28 3.07
N ALA A 101 12.63 2.84 1.83
CA ALA A 101 11.55 1.94 1.42
C ALA A 101 11.63 0.59 2.14
N ALA A 102 12.83 0.03 2.30
CA ALA A 102 13.03 -1.20 3.06
C ALA A 102 12.63 -1.03 4.54
N ARG A 103 12.99 0.10 5.17
CA ARG A 103 12.56 0.41 6.54
C ARG A 103 11.04 0.57 6.65
N LEU A 104 10.42 1.28 5.72
CA LEU A 104 8.96 1.42 5.66
C LEU A 104 8.24 0.07 5.50
N MET A 105 8.72 -0.80 4.62
CA MET A 105 8.18 -2.15 4.46
C MET A 105 8.30 -2.98 5.74
N ALA A 106 9.45 -2.89 6.42
CA ALA A 106 9.66 -3.55 7.70
C ALA A 106 8.71 -2.99 8.78
N ALA A 107 8.54 -1.67 8.84
CA ALA A 107 7.64 -1.00 9.79
C ALA A 107 6.17 -1.40 9.59
N ALA A 108 5.70 -1.49 8.33
CA ALA A 108 4.35 -1.96 8.03
C ALA A 108 4.11 -3.43 8.41
N SER A 109 5.19 -4.22 8.48
CA SER A 109 5.15 -5.63 8.87
C SER A 109 5.28 -5.81 10.39
N ALA A 110 5.90 -4.86 11.09
CA ALA A 110 6.14 -4.91 12.53
C ALA A 110 4.89 -4.51 13.32
N HIS A 111 4.27 -5.47 14.01
CA HIS A 111 3.03 -5.29 14.78
C HIS A 111 3.23 -4.63 16.17
N THR A 112 4.32 -3.89 16.39
CA THR A 112 4.75 -3.50 17.76
C THR A 112 4.70 -1.99 18.02
N GLY A 113 4.26 -1.19 17.04
CA GLY A 113 4.09 0.26 17.19
C GLY A 113 2.68 0.68 17.65
N PRO A 114 2.51 1.90 18.18
CA PRO A 114 1.19 2.52 18.31
C PRO A 114 0.45 2.49 16.97
N PRO A 115 -0.89 2.39 16.94
CA PRO A 115 -1.64 2.44 15.69
C PRO A 115 -1.38 3.77 14.99
N MET A 116 -0.60 3.75 13.91
CA MET A 116 -0.25 4.91 13.09
C MET A 116 -0.90 4.80 11.71
N THR A 117 -1.17 5.95 11.10
CA THR A 117 -1.64 6.03 9.71
C THR A 117 -0.47 5.76 8.76
N ALA A 118 -0.75 5.28 7.54
CA ALA A 118 0.27 5.07 6.51
C ALA A 118 1.03 6.37 6.21
N THR A 119 0.31 7.50 6.15
CA THR A 119 0.92 8.82 5.97
C THR A 119 1.87 9.19 7.12
N ALA A 120 1.53 8.87 8.37
CA ALA A 120 2.41 9.16 9.50
C ALA A 120 3.72 8.37 9.43
N LEU A 121 3.66 7.09 9.05
CA LEU A 121 4.84 6.24 8.83
C LEU A 121 5.73 6.79 7.72
N VAL A 122 5.15 7.11 6.55
CA VAL A 122 5.89 7.70 5.43
C VAL A 122 6.54 9.03 5.82
N THR A 123 5.81 9.91 6.51
CA THR A 123 6.32 11.22 6.92
C THR A 123 7.46 11.11 7.93
N GLY A 124 7.36 10.18 8.89
CA GLY A 124 8.41 9.95 9.89
C GLY A 124 9.73 9.51 9.27
N GLU A 125 9.71 8.59 8.30
CA GLU A 125 10.93 8.13 7.62
C GLU A 125 11.57 9.21 6.75
N GLN A 126 10.76 10.04 6.08
CA GLN A 126 11.28 11.18 5.31
C GLN A 126 11.95 12.23 6.19
N ALA A 127 11.49 12.41 7.44
CA ALA A 127 12.15 13.28 8.41
C ALA A 127 13.44 12.64 8.97
N GLY A 128 13.45 11.31 9.16
CA GLY A 128 14.57 10.53 9.69
C GLY A 128 15.76 10.35 8.75
N ASP A 129 15.59 10.54 7.43
CA ASP A 129 16.69 10.46 6.45
C ASP A 129 17.81 11.51 6.66
N THR A 130 17.69 12.40 7.64
CA THR A 130 18.77 13.30 8.11
C THR A 130 19.68 12.71 9.20
N SER A 131 19.45 11.48 9.69
CA SER A 131 20.35 10.78 10.61
C SER A 131 20.14 9.28 10.53
N SER A 132 21.16 8.51 10.11
CA SER A 132 21.09 7.04 10.14
C SER A 132 22.39 6.41 10.62
N SER A 133 22.27 5.55 11.65
CA SER A 133 23.09 4.36 11.85
C SER A 133 22.31 3.31 12.67
N ASN A 134 22.01 2.20 11.99
CA ASN A 134 21.83 0.79 12.37
C ASN A 134 21.17 0.38 13.70
N GLU A 135 20.19 -0.56 13.64
CA GLU A 135 20.37 -1.98 14.04
C GLU A 135 19.18 -2.85 13.57
N ALA A 136 19.43 -4.12 13.27
CA ALA A 136 18.46 -5.09 12.74
C ALA A 136 18.10 -6.16 13.80
N THR A 137 16.84 -6.57 13.88
CA THR A 137 16.42 -7.83 14.53
C THR A 137 15.16 -8.40 13.87
N SER A 138 15.18 -9.72 13.69
CA SER A 138 14.23 -10.58 12.97
C SER A 138 12.91 -10.81 13.74
N GLY A 139 11.79 -10.86 13.02
CA GLY A 139 10.44 -11.17 13.53
C GLY A 139 9.67 -12.19 12.65
N PRO A 140 8.56 -12.78 13.16
CA PRO A 140 7.96 -14.05 12.70
C PRO A 140 7.10 -13.92 11.41
N PRO A 141 6.66 -15.03 10.76
CA PRO A 141 5.82 -14.97 9.55
C PRO A 141 4.34 -14.71 9.94
N GLY A 142 3.49 -14.09 9.12
CA GLY A 142 3.67 -13.62 7.76
C GLY A 142 2.72 -12.45 7.44
N ARG A 143 3.30 -11.42 6.82
CA ARG A 143 2.66 -10.37 6.03
C ARG A 143 3.59 -10.06 4.86
N LEU A 144 3.03 -9.91 3.67
CA LEU A 144 3.83 -9.78 2.45
C LEU A 144 4.20 -8.31 2.21
N ALA A 145 5.50 -8.05 2.14
CA ALA A 145 6.02 -6.83 1.54
C ALA A 145 6.14 -7.08 0.03
N VAL A 146 5.34 -6.36 -0.77
CA VAL A 146 5.39 -6.51 -2.24
C VAL A 146 6.26 -5.40 -2.81
N LYS A 147 7.36 -5.82 -3.44
CA LYS A 147 8.19 -4.97 -4.30
C LYS A 147 7.95 -5.42 -5.74
N ILE A 148 7.43 -4.52 -6.56
CA ILE A 148 7.34 -4.70 -8.02
C ILE A 148 8.49 -3.96 -8.71
#